data_AF-N9K311-F1
#
_entry.id   AF-N9K311-F1
#
_cell.length_a   1.000
_cell.length_b   1.000
_cell.length_c   1.000
_cell.angle_alpha   90.00
_cell.angle_beta   90.00
_cell.angle_gamma   90.00
#
_symmetry.space_group_name_H-M   'P 1'
#
loop_
_entity.id
_entity.type
_entity.pdbx_description
1 polymer ?
#
loop_
_entity_poly.entity_id
_entity_poly.type
_entity_poly.pdbx_seq_one_letter_code
_entity_poly.pdbx_strand_id
1 'polypeptide(L)'
;MTRFQKQSVALIYYVTSRSYLEMLLTKLDDLIQYTGGVIDLADQQYRDRILLQEGWGMGDTSANWSTYAYPSLLDFRIGLIRIIEETKLEEYGWTPAYNTARMLGEFQPNWMSEEEETDFKARFDELYRLCSYYDSCVKPPRSWTLYSLFEVIKELGVFDHKVPKLRVHTDIRINSEESIYRTGVYIPVGDQLGTPQFAWTYRDENGFEGGQLEECETLNALGKQLFSKFNEYTAWTPSEELRAFAIENIKKKKIDDDFGYVKFDYDTQLRLAPELIARNAFTGFDCSWYFVELVDGEFED
;
A
#
# COMPACT_ATOMS: atom_id res chain seq x y z
N MET A 1 -6.65 1.94 23.39
CA MET A 1 -5.82 1.66 22.19
C MET A 1 -4.35 1.75 22.57
N THR A 2 -3.52 0.82 22.11
CA THR A 2 -2.05 0.91 22.28
C THR A 2 -1.48 2.00 21.37
N ARG A 3 -0.23 2.44 21.58
CA ARG A 3 0.41 3.44 20.71
C ARG A 3 0.44 2.99 19.26
N PHE A 4 0.76 1.71 19.02
CA PHE A 4 0.79 1.16 17.67
C PHE A 4 -0.59 1.21 17.00
N GLN A 5 -1.65 0.79 17.69
CA GLN A 5 -3.01 0.92 17.15
C GLN A 5 -3.38 2.37 16.80
N LYS A 6 -2.97 3.35 17.63
CA LYS A 6 -3.20 4.76 17.33
C LYS A 6 -2.45 5.20 16.06
N GLN A 7 -1.20 4.78 15.90
CA GLN A 7 -0.41 5.04 14.69
C GLN A 7 -1.04 4.36 13.46
N SER A 8 -1.56 3.14 13.59
CA SER A 8 -2.25 2.44 12.50
C SER A 8 -3.50 3.17 12.05
N VAL A 9 -4.34 3.61 12.98
CA VAL A 9 -5.54 4.42 12.66
C VAL A 9 -5.13 5.75 12.02
N ALA A 10 -4.12 6.42 12.57
CA ALA A 10 -3.60 7.67 12.01
C ALA A 10 -3.02 7.49 10.62
N LEU A 11 -2.32 6.37 10.35
CA LEU A 11 -1.79 6.05 9.03
C LEU A 11 -2.91 5.89 8.02
N ILE A 12 -3.96 5.14 8.36
CA ILE A 12 -5.10 4.95 7.47
C ILE A 12 -5.74 6.29 7.15
N TYR A 13 -6.00 7.14 8.15
CA TYR A 13 -6.49 8.51 7.92
C TYR A 13 -5.55 9.35 7.05
N TYR A 14 -4.24 9.22 7.26
CA TYR A 14 -3.24 9.94 6.49
C TYR A 14 -3.27 9.53 5.02
N VAL A 15 -3.21 8.24 4.71
CA VAL A 15 -3.15 7.77 3.32
C VAL A 15 -4.48 7.95 2.58
N THR A 16 -5.62 7.93 3.28
CA THR A 16 -6.94 8.24 2.68
C THR A 16 -7.27 9.73 2.67
N SER A 17 -6.37 10.59 3.18
CA SER A 17 -6.57 12.03 3.17
C SER A 17 -6.46 12.61 1.77
N ARG A 18 -7.21 13.68 1.54
CA ARG A 18 -7.09 14.47 0.31
C ARG A 18 -5.68 14.99 0.09
N SER A 19 -4.99 15.44 1.14
CA SER A 19 -3.61 15.91 1.04
C SER A 19 -2.64 14.85 0.54
N TYR A 20 -2.86 13.58 0.91
CA TYR A 20 -2.05 12.47 0.42
C TYR A 20 -2.31 12.24 -1.07
N LEU A 21 -3.57 12.23 -1.50
CA LEU A 21 -3.92 12.10 -2.92
C LEU A 21 -3.38 13.26 -3.77
N GLU A 22 -3.42 14.50 -3.27
CA GLU A 22 -2.84 15.67 -3.95
C GLU A 22 -1.30 15.59 -4.04
N MET A 23 -0.64 15.03 -3.02
CA MET A 23 0.79 14.73 -3.07
C MET A 23 1.11 13.66 -4.14
N LEU A 24 0.30 12.59 -4.23
CA LEU A 24 0.46 11.58 -5.29
C LEU A 24 0.31 12.22 -6.68
N LEU A 25 -0.66 13.11 -6.85
CA LEU A 25 -0.89 13.82 -8.11
C LEU A 25 0.30 14.70 -8.49
N THR A 26 0.88 15.40 -7.50
CA THR A 26 2.08 16.20 -7.71
C THR A 26 3.25 15.33 -8.20
N LYS A 27 3.50 14.18 -7.55
CA LYS A 27 4.55 13.24 -7.96
C LYS A 27 4.31 12.67 -9.36
N LEU A 28 3.06 12.40 -9.72
CA LEU A 28 2.70 11.94 -11.06
C LEU A 28 2.90 13.04 -12.11
N ASP A 29 2.52 14.28 -11.81
CA ASP A 29 2.72 15.41 -12.72
C ASP A 29 4.23 15.65 -12.97
N ASP A 30 5.06 15.54 -11.93
CA ASP A 30 6.52 15.59 -12.06
C ASP A 30 7.06 14.47 -12.95
N LEU A 31 6.57 13.23 -12.77
CA LEU A 31 6.95 12.09 -13.60
C LEU A 31 6.54 12.30 -15.07
N ILE A 32 5.32 12.77 -15.32
CA ILE A 32 4.81 13.06 -16.68
C ILE A 32 5.65 14.12 -17.36
N GLN A 33 5.98 15.20 -16.65
CA GLN A 33 6.82 16.27 -17.16
C GLN A 33 8.23 15.76 -17.48
N TYR A 34 8.81 14.98 -16.57
CA TYR A 34 10.12 14.34 -16.77
C TYR A 34 10.11 13.45 -18.02
N THR A 35 9.17 12.50 -18.11
CA THR A 35 9.08 11.56 -19.24
C THR A 35 8.86 12.30 -20.56
N GLY A 36 8.02 13.34 -20.59
CA GLY A 36 7.83 14.16 -21.78
C GLY A 36 9.14 14.82 -22.24
N GLY A 37 9.91 15.39 -21.30
CA GLY A 37 11.22 15.98 -21.62
C GLY A 37 12.25 14.97 -22.16
N VAL A 38 12.24 13.74 -21.64
CA VAL A 38 13.13 12.67 -22.14
C VAL A 38 12.71 12.20 -23.54
N ILE A 39 11.41 12.12 -23.83
CA ILE A 39 10.89 11.83 -25.19
C ILE A 39 11.33 12.92 -26.17
N ASP A 40 11.16 14.20 -25.82
CA ASP A 40 11.56 15.33 -26.67
C ASP A 40 13.08 15.32 -26.94
N LEU A 41 13.89 15.00 -25.92
CA LEU A 41 15.34 14.88 -26.06
C LEU A 41 15.73 13.72 -26.97
N ALA A 42 15.06 12.57 -26.86
CA ALA A 42 15.31 11.41 -27.71
C ALA A 42 15.04 11.71 -29.19
N ASP A 43 13.97 12.47 -29.49
CA ASP A 43 13.66 12.95 -30.85
C ASP A 43 14.74 13.91 -31.37
N GLN A 44 15.12 14.92 -30.57
CA GLN A 44 16.18 15.88 -30.92
C GLN A 44 17.54 15.21 -31.19
N GLN A 45 17.84 14.14 -30.47
CA GLN A 45 19.07 13.36 -30.62
C GLN A 45 18.95 12.27 -31.70
N TYR A 46 17.79 12.15 -32.36
CA TYR A 46 17.51 11.13 -33.37
C TYR A 46 17.79 9.69 -32.89
N ARG A 47 17.57 9.40 -31.61
CA ARG A 47 17.91 8.09 -31.01
C ARG A 47 17.18 6.94 -31.71
N ASP A 48 15.94 7.17 -32.11
CA ASP A 48 15.13 6.21 -32.88
C ASP A 48 15.80 5.81 -34.20
N ARG A 49 16.57 6.68 -34.85
CA ARG A 49 17.27 6.34 -36.12
C ARG A 49 18.39 5.32 -35.92
N ILE A 50 18.97 5.27 -34.72
CA ILE A 50 20.02 4.31 -34.35
C ILE A 50 19.39 2.96 -34.03
N LEU A 51 18.21 2.96 -33.40
CA LEU A 51 17.45 1.76 -33.05
C LEU A 51 16.78 1.08 -34.25
N LEU A 52 16.58 1.79 -35.36
CA LEU A 52 15.97 1.29 -36.60
C LEU A 52 16.91 0.41 -37.48
N GLN A 53 18.12 0.03 -37.04
CA GLN A 53 19.00 -0.87 -37.81
C GLN A 53 18.63 -2.36 -37.66
N GLU A 54 18.76 -3.10 -38.77
CA GLU A 54 18.12 -4.39 -39.10
C GLU A 54 17.98 -5.40 -37.94
N GLY A 55 16.73 -5.74 -37.60
CA GLY A 55 16.37 -6.90 -36.77
C GLY A 55 15.35 -6.63 -35.67
N TRP A 56 15.16 -5.37 -35.29
CA TRP A 56 14.28 -4.98 -34.20
C TRP A 56 12.93 -4.53 -34.75
N GLY A 57 11.85 -5.21 -34.34
CA GLY A 57 10.49 -4.74 -34.60
C GLY A 57 10.27 -3.36 -33.96
N MET A 58 9.27 -2.62 -34.42
CA MET A 58 8.99 -1.24 -33.98
C MET A 58 8.84 -1.04 -32.45
N GLY A 59 8.73 -2.11 -31.66
CA GLY A 59 8.36 -2.19 -30.25
C GLY A 59 9.08 -1.24 -29.29
N ASP A 60 10.33 -0.87 -29.55
CA ASP A 60 11.25 -0.37 -28.53
C ASP A 60 11.82 1.04 -28.83
N THR A 61 11.05 1.88 -29.53
CA THR A 61 11.43 3.25 -29.90
C THR A 61 10.73 4.30 -29.02
N SER A 62 11.30 5.51 -28.95
CA SER A 62 10.67 6.63 -28.24
C SER A 62 9.31 7.00 -28.84
N ALA A 63 9.14 6.88 -30.16
CA ALA A 63 7.85 7.05 -30.85
C ALA A 63 6.78 6.06 -30.38
N ASN A 64 7.14 4.79 -30.20
CA ASN A 64 6.22 3.78 -29.67
C ASN A 64 5.83 4.06 -28.22
N TRP A 65 6.81 4.40 -27.38
CA TRP A 65 6.57 4.79 -25.99
C TRP A 65 5.64 6.01 -25.91
N SER A 66 5.86 7.03 -26.72
CA SER A 66 5.01 8.22 -26.83
C SER A 66 3.58 7.89 -27.25
N THR A 67 3.41 6.89 -28.14
CA THR A 67 2.10 6.50 -28.66
C THR A 67 1.29 5.64 -27.70
N TYR A 68 1.94 4.75 -26.94
CA TYR A 68 1.23 3.70 -26.19
C TYR A 68 1.50 3.71 -24.68
N ALA A 69 2.72 4.00 -24.24
CA ALA A 69 3.10 3.98 -22.83
C ALA A 69 2.82 5.31 -22.13
N TYR A 70 3.24 6.43 -22.73
CA TYR A 70 3.05 7.78 -22.17
C TYR A 70 1.57 8.13 -21.94
N PRO A 71 0.60 7.80 -22.82
CA PRO A 71 -0.81 8.05 -22.56
C PRO A 71 -1.33 7.35 -21.31
N SER A 72 -0.76 6.20 -20.91
CA SER A 72 -1.16 5.51 -19.68
C SER A 72 -0.81 6.31 -18.41
N LEU A 73 0.20 7.18 -18.45
CA LEU A 73 0.50 8.13 -17.37
C LEU A 73 -0.53 9.28 -17.34
N LEU A 74 -1.00 9.73 -18.51
CA LEU A 74 -2.04 10.76 -18.60
C LEU A 74 -3.40 10.22 -18.12
N ASP A 75 -3.74 8.98 -18.49
CA ASP A 75 -4.94 8.29 -17.99
C ASP A 75 -4.86 8.08 -16.47
N PHE A 76 -3.67 7.75 -15.96
CA PHE A 76 -3.43 7.70 -14.51
C PHE A 76 -3.73 9.04 -13.86
N ARG A 77 -3.23 10.14 -14.43
CA ARG A 77 -3.48 11.49 -13.93
C ARG A 77 -4.97 11.83 -13.89
N ILE A 78 -5.69 11.53 -14.97
CA ILE A 78 -7.15 11.73 -15.04
C ILE A 78 -7.85 10.91 -13.94
N GLY A 79 -7.49 9.64 -13.78
CA GLY A 79 -8.06 8.77 -12.75
C GLY A 79 -7.79 9.28 -11.33
N LEU A 80 -6.60 9.78 -11.05
CA LEU A 80 -6.26 10.31 -9.73
C LEU A 80 -6.99 11.63 -9.44
N ILE A 81 -7.12 12.53 -10.42
CA ILE A 81 -7.96 13.73 -10.30
C ILE A 81 -9.41 13.34 -10.01
N ARG A 82 -9.93 12.32 -10.70
CA ARG A 82 -11.28 11.81 -10.48
C ARG A 82 -11.46 11.33 -9.03
N ILE A 83 -10.54 10.50 -8.52
CA ILE A 83 -10.57 10.01 -7.14
C ILE A 83 -10.55 11.18 -6.13
N ILE A 84 -9.68 12.18 -6.33
CA ILE A 84 -9.63 13.38 -5.46
C ILE A 84 -10.98 14.08 -5.41
N GLU A 85 -11.66 14.22 -6.55
CA GLU A 85 -12.98 14.84 -6.61
C GLU A 85 -14.07 13.96 -5.97
N GLU A 86 -14.04 12.65 -6.22
CA GLU A 86 -14.95 11.64 -5.64
C GLU A 86 -14.89 11.64 -4.10
N THR A 87 -13.72 11.87 -3.49
CA THR A 87 -13.61 11.93 -2.02
C THR A 87 -14.47 13.02 -1.38
N LYS A 88 -14.84 14.08 -2.11
CA LYS A 88 -15.75 15.13 -1.63
C LYS A 88 -17.19 14.63 -1.45
N LEU A 89 -17.54 13.56 -2.15
CA LEU A 89 -18.84 12.89 -2.08
C LEU A 89 -18.80 11.65 -1.18
N GLU A 90 -17.70 11.49 -0.43
CA GLU A 90 -17.40 10.27 0.34
C GLU A 90 -17.35 9.00 -0.53
N GLU A 91 -16.97 9.15 -1.80
CA GLU A 91 -16.70 8.06 -2.72
C GLU A 91 -15.19 7.82 -2.80
N TYR A 92 -14.78 6.56 -2.65
CA TYR A 92 -13.37 6.17 -2.69
C TYR A 92 -13.18 5.02 -3.67
N GLY A 93 -12.39 5.26 -4.71
CA GLY A 93 -11.92 4.24 -5.66
C GLY A 93 -10.42 4.01 -5.54
N TRP A 94 -9.90 2.95 -6.16
CA TRP A 94 -8.45 2.67 -6.21
C TRP A 94 -7.76 3.36 -7.40
N THR A 95 -6.47 3.59 -7.27
CA THR A 95 -5.65 4.25 -8.29
C THR A 95 -5.47 3.40 -9.55
N PRO A 96 -5.27 4.05 -10.72
CA PRO A 96 -4.85 3.37 -11.94
C PRO A 96 -3.43 2.77 -11.93
N ALA A 97 -2.65 2.93 -10.84
CA ALA A 97 -1.23 2.64 -10.79
C ALA A 97 -0.86 1.23 -11.29
N TYR A 98 -1.64 0.20 -10.93
CA TYR A 98 -1.46 -1.16 -11.40
C TYR A 98 -1.56 -1.30 -12.92
N ASN A 99 -2.60 -0.72 -13.52
CA ASN A 99 -2.81 -0.80 -14.96
C ASN A 99 -1.70 -0.06 -15.71
N THR A 100 -1.30 1.11 -15.20
CA THR A 100 -0.17 1.86 -15.73
C THR A 100 1.13 1.06 -15.62
N ALA A 101 1.44 0.44 -14.46
CA ALA A 101 2.62 -0.39 -14.30
C ALA A 101 2.66 -1.55 -15.31
N ARG A 102 1.52 -2.20 -15.55
CA ARG A 102 1.42 -3.25 -16.59
C ARG A 102 1.70 -2.67 -17.97
N MET A 103 1.07 -1.55 -18.32
CA MET A 103 1.28 -0.90 -19.62
C MET A 103 2.75 -0.53 -19.82
N LEU A 104 3.39 0.11 -18.85
CA LEU A 104 4.82 0.46 -18.93
C LEU A 104 5.70 -0.79 -19.05
N GLY A 105 5.35 -1.89 -18.38
CA GLY A 105 6.07 -3.16 -18.46
C GLY A 105 6.03 -3.84 -19.83
N GLU A 106 5.05 -3.51 -20.69
CA GLU A 106 4.96 -4.02 -22.07
C GLU A 106 5.93 -3.29 -23.02
N PHE A 107 6.46 -2.12 -22.66
CA PHE A 107 7.32 -1.32 -23.53
C PHE A 107 8.73 -1.16 -22.94
N GLN A 108 9.75 -1.66 -23.64
CA GLN A 108 11.12 -1.53 -23.15
C GLN A 108 11.64 -0.08 -23.28
N PRO A 109 12.32 0.47 -22.26
CA PRO A 109 12.86 1.83 -22.29
C PRO A 109 14.22 1.92 -23.01
N ASN A 110 14.51 1.06 -23.99
CA ASN A 110 15.83 0.95 -24.66
C ASN A 110 16.27 2.23 -25.43
N TRP A 111 15.38 3.21 -25.55
CA TRP A 111 15.61 4.52 -26.16
C TRP A 111 16.04 5.59 -25.13
N MET A 112 15.89 5.30 -23.83
CA MET A 112 16.47 6.08 -22.74
C MET A 112 17.96 5.72 -22.58
N SER A 113 18.75 6.67 -22.11
CA SER A 113 20.05 6.38 -21.52
C SER A 113 19.87 5.66 -20.18
N GLU A 114 20.92 4.99 -19.71
CA GLU A 114 20.89 4.26 -18.43
C GLU A 114 20.53 5.17 -17.23
N GLU A 115 21.01 6.42 -17.22
CA GLU A 115 20.70 7.39 -16.18
C GLU A 115 19.22 7.81 -16.23
N GLU A 116 18.69 8.06 -17.44
CA GLU A 116 17.29 8.45 -17.63
C GLU A 116 16.33 7.30 -17.24
N GLU A 117 16.65 6.07 -17.64
CA GLU A 117 15.86 4.89 -17.29
C GLU A 117 15.87 4.64 -15.78
N THR A 118 17.02 4.83 -15.14
CA THR A 118 17.17 4.65 -13.68
C THR A 118 16.36 5.70 -12.92
N ASP A 119 16.42 6.98 -13.32
CA ASP A 119 15.63 8.04 -12.66
C ASP A 119 14.13 7.86 -12.91
N PHE A 120 13.72 7.49 -14.14
CA PHE A 120 12.33 7.16 -14.45
C PHE A 120 11.80 6.04 -13.55
N LYS A 121 12.53 4.91 -13.47
CA LYS A 121 12.15 3.76 -12.64
C LYS A 121 12.06 4.12 -11.17
N ALA A 122 13.06 4.85 -10.64
CA ALA A 122 13.05 5.27 -9.24
C ALA A 122 11.82 6.12 -8.89
N ARG A 123 11.47 7.10 -9.74
CA ARG A 123 10.28 7.95 -9.56
C ARG A 123 8.98 7.15 -9.66
N PHE A 124 8.87 6.27 -10.66
CA PHE A 124 7.68 5.46 -10.85
C PHE A 124 7.49 4.45 -9.72
N ASP A 125 8.55 3.76 -9.30
CA ASP A 125 8.50 2.78 -8.20
C ASP A 125 8.12 3.45 -6.88
N GLU A 126 8.65 4.66 -6.60
CA GLU A 126 8.24 5.45 -5.44
C GLU A 126 6.74 5.80 -5.50
N LEU A 127 6.28 6.35 -6.64
CA LEU A 127 4.88 6.71 -6.84
C LEU A 127 3.96 5.49 -6.71
N TYR A 128 4.30 4.39 -7.39
CA TYR A 128 3.56 3.14 -7.38
C TYR A 128 3.43 2.58 -5.96
N ARG A 129 4.53 2.57 -5.20
CA ARG A 129 4.55 2.14 -3.80
C ARG A 129 3.64 3.02 -2.95
N LEU A 130 3.71 4.35 -3.09
CA LEU A 130 2.84 5.26 -2.34
C LEU A 130 1.35 5.11 -2.70
N CYS A 131 1.03 4.86 -3.97
CA CYS A 131 -0.32 4.53 -4.42
C CYS A 131 -0.81 3.21 -3.81
N SER A 132 0.06 2.22 -3.69
CA SER A 132 -0.29 0.92 -3.11
C SER A 132 -0.78 1.03 -1.66
N TYR A 133 -0.27 1.98 -0.86
CA TYR A 133 -0.75 2.19 0.51
C TYR A 133 -2.19 2.69 0.54
N TYR A 134 -2.53 3.65 -0.33
CA TYR A 134 -3.91 4.10 -0.47
C TYR A 134 -4.80 2.96 -0.99
N ASP A 135 -4.37 2.25 -2.03
CA ASP A 135 -5.13 1.16 -2.63
C ASP A 135 -5.39 0.03 -1.63
N SER A 136 -4.44 -0.29 -0.76
CA SER A 136 -4.64 -1.29 0.31
C SER A 136 -5.74 -0.91 1.31
N CYS A 137 -6.07 0.38 1.46
CA CYS A 137 -7.20 0.84 2.29
C CYS A 137 -8.56 0.70 1.61
N VAL A 138 -8.62 0.96 0.30
CA VAL A 138 -9.88 1.19 -0.42
C VAL A 138 -10.24 0.11 -1.43
N LYS A 139 -9.28 -0.71 -1.86
CA LYS A 139 -9.52 -1.77 -2.83
C LYS A 139 -9.93 -3.07 -2.13
N PRO A 140 -11.12 -3.64 -2.41
CA PRO A 140 -11.49 -4.96 -1.90
C PRO A 140 -10.68 -6.09 -2.58
N PRO A 141 -10.31 -7.16 -1.86
CA PRO A 141 -10.35 -7.25 -0.40
C PRO A 141 -9.30 -6.32 0.22
N ARG A 142 -9.62 -5.71 1.36
CA ARG A 142 -8.66 -4.84 2.06
C ARG A 142 -7.46 -5.68 2.51
N SER A 143 -6.26 -5.19 2.23
CA SER A 143 -5.02 -5.98 2.36
C SER A 143 -4.11 -5.53 3.50
N TRP A 144 -4.56 -4.58 4.34
CA TRP A 144 -3.81 -4.19 5.51
C TRP A 144 -3.80 -5.31 6.56
N THR A 145 -2.59 -5.66 6.95
CA THR A 145 -2.24 -6.49 8.10
C THR A 145 -1.50 -5.65 9.13
N LEU A 146 -1.42 -6.09 10.40
CA LEU A 146 -0.57 -5.41 11.39
C LEU A 146 0.90 -5.32 10.95
N TYR A 147 1.40 -6.30 10.19
CA TYR A 147 2.76 -6.28 9.66
C TYR A 147 2.93 -5.19 8.60
N SER A 148 2.01 -5.10 7.63
CA SER A 148 2.06 -4.06 6.61
C SER A 148 1.92 -2.66 7.21
N LEU A 149 1.04 -2.47 8.19
CA LEU A 149 0.91 -1.21 8.92
C LEU A 149 2.22 -0.83 9.62
N PHE A 150 2.88 -1.79 10.26
CA PHE A 150 4.19 -1.57 10.88
C PHE A 150 5.24 -1.11 9.86
N GLU A 151 5.38 -1.82 8.75
CA GLU A 151 6.37 -1.49 7.71
C GLU A 151 6.14 -0.09 7.15
N VAL A 152 4.87 0.27 6.86
CA VAL A 152 4.56 1.58 6.29
C VAL A 152 4.71 2.71 7.30
N ILE A 153 4.34 2.49 8.58
CA ILE A 153 4.60 3.48 9.65
C ILE A 153 6.10 3.75 9.76
N LYS A 154 6.92 2.68 9.78
CA LYS A 154 8.38 2.77 9.87
C LYS A 154 9.00 3.45 8.66
N GLU A 155 8.51 3.12 7.46
CA GLU A 155 9.02 3.67 6.20
C GLU A 155 8.71 5.16 6.05
N LEU A 156 7.48 5.58 6.39
CA LEU A 156 7.08 6.97 6.27
C LEU A 156 7.60 7.85 7.42
N GLY A 157 7.83 7.28 8.61
CA GLY A 157 8.33 8.00 9.79
C GLY A 157 7.40 9.11 10.30
N VAL A 158 6.17 9.20 9.77
CA VAL A 158 5.25 10.33 10.00
C VAL A 158 4.73 10.44 11.45
N PHE A 159 4.88 9.38 12.26
CA PHE A 159 4.36 9.31 13.62
C PHE A 159 5.40 8.96 14.70
N ASP A 160 6.69 9.16 14.41
CA ASP A 160 7.77 8.86 15.37
C ASP A 160 7.70 9.74 16.62
N HIS A 161 7.33 11.00 16.43
CA HIS A 161 7.32 12.02 17.49
C HIS A 161 5.94 12.47 17.93
N LYS A 162 4.94 12.42 17.04
CA LYS A 162 3.59 12.91 17.29
C LYS A 162 2.57 11.98 16.67
N VAL A 163 1.67 11.47 17.50
CA VAL A 163 0.51 10.70 17.05
C VAL A 163 -0.71 11.61 17.21
N PRO A 164 -1.54 11.79 16.18
CA PRO A 164 -2.80 12.53 16.31
C PRO A 164 -3.69 11.94 17.40
N LYS A 165 -4.44 12.80 18.09
CA LYS A 165 -5.38 12.37 19.11
C LYS A 165 -6.59 11.71 18.47
N LEU A 166 -7.01 10.59 19.05
CA LEU A 166 -8.11 9.79 18.54
C LEU A 166 -9.23 9.66 19.57
N ARG A 167 -10.48 9.71 19.11
CA ARG A 167 -11.66 9.45 19.93
C ARG A 167 -12.40 8.21 19.42
N VAL A 168 -12.55 7.21 20.27
CA VAL A 168 -13.36 6.02 19.97
C VAL A 168 -14.82 6.30 20.31
N HIS A 169 -15.70 6.14 19.34
CA HIS A 169 -17.15 6.29 19.48
C HIS A 169 -17.79 4.91 19.67
N THR A 170 -17.94 4.48 20.92
CA THR A 170 -18.51 3.17 21.25
C THR A 170 -20.03 3.10 21.03
N ASP A 171 -20.68 4.24 20.89
CA ASP A 171 -22.07 4.40 20.47
C ASP A 171 -22.28 4.11 18.98
N ILE A 172 -21.22 4.23 18.16
CA ILE A 172 -21.22 3.88 16.75
C ILE A 172 -20.64 2.46 16.61
N ARG A 173 -21.53 1.47 16.66
CA ARG A 173 -21.20 0.05 16.49
C ARG A 173 -21.85 -0.51 15.23
N ILE A 174 -21.06 -1.18 14.40
CA ILE A 174 -21.48 -1.74 13.10
C ILE A 174 -20.92 -3.15 12.97
N ASN A 175 -21.68 -4.13 12.48
CA ASN A 175 -21.13 -5.46 12.17
C ASN A 175 -20.46 -5.47 10.78
N SER A 176 -19.56 -6.41 10.53
CA SER A 176 -19.07 -6.66 9.17
C SER A 176 -20.24 -6.86 8.19
N GLU A 177 -20.06 -6.42 6.94
CA GLU A 177 -21.06 -6.43 5.85
C GLU A 177 -22.29 -5.55 6.08
N GLU A 178 -22.46 -4.94 7.27
CA GLU A 178 -23.54 -4.00 7.51
C GLU A 178 -23.28 -2.65 6.85
N SER A 179 -24.38 -1.94 6.61
CA SER A 179 -24.33 -0.62 6.03
C SER A 179 -23.74 0.40 6.98
N ILE A 180 -22.63 1.02 6.57
CA ILE A 180 -22.05 2.12 7.33
C ILE A 180 -22.77 3.44 7.09
N TYR A 181 -22.77 4.30 8.10
CA TYR A 181 -23.40 5.64 8.08
C TYR A 181 -22.44 6.77 8.44
N ARG A 182 -21.16 6.45 8.68
CA ARG A 182 -20.07 7.43 8.79
C ARG A 182 -18.83 6.95 8.04
N THR A 183 -18.23 7.85 7.28
CA THR A 183 -16.94 7.60 6.60
C THR A 183 -15.80 7.79 7.58
N GLY A 184 -14.81 6.90 7.54
CA GLY A 184 -13.59 7.00 8.31
C GLY A 184 -13.03 5.64 8.74
N VAL A 185 -12.28 5.64 9.82
CA VAL A 185 -11.57 4.45 10.32
C VAL A 185 -12.35 3.77 11.44
N TYR A 186 -12.34 2.44 11.39
CA TYR A 186 -13.02 1.57 12.32
C TYR A 186 -12.04 0.59 12.95
N ILE A 187 -12.20 0.33 14.25
CA ILE A 187 -11.42 -0.66 15.00
C ILE A 187 -12.31 -1.83 15.43
N PRO A 188 -11.78 -3.06 15.45
CA PRO A 188 -12.56 -4.23 15.81
C PRO A 188 -12.90 -4.26 17.31
N VAL A 189 -14.08 -4.77 17.62
CA VAL A 189 -14.58 -4.96 18.98
C VAL A 189 -14.13 -6.32 19.49
N GLY A 190 -13.45 -6.33 20.64
CA GLY A 190 -13.10 -7.56 21.36
C GLY A 190 -11.73 -8.14 21.02
N ASP A 191 -11.04 -7.65 19.99
CA ASP A 191 -9.65 -8.01 19.68
C ASP A 191 -8.77 -6.76 19.56
N GLN A 192 -7.81 -6.60 20.48
CA GLN A 192 -6.86 -5.49 20.45
C GLN A 192 -5.77 -5.67 19.38
N LEU A 193 -5.69 -6.84 18.74
CA LEU A 193 -4.73 -7.13 17.68
C LEU A 193 -5.42 -7.32 16.32
N GLY A 194 -6.69 -6.97 16.22
CA GLY A 194 -7.37 -6.89 14.94
C GLY A 194 -7.00 -5.61 14.19
N THR A 195 -6.82 -5.74 12.88
CA THR A 195 -6.39 -4.67 11.98
C THR A 195 -7.54 -3.66 11.76
N PRO A 196 -7.31 -2.34 11.96
CA PRO A 196 -8.30 -1.33 11.63
C PRO A 196 -8.60 -1.28 10.11
N GLN A 197 -9.81 -0.85 9.76
CA GLN A 197 -10.24 -0.70 8.37
C GLN A 197 -10.81 0.69 8.09
N PHE A 198 -10.63 1.17 6.86
CA PHE A 198 -11.29 2.36 6.35
C PHE A 198 -12.59 1.99 5.65
N ALA A 199 -13.65 2.75 5.88
CA ALA A 199 -14.97 2.52 5.29
C ALA A 199 -15.61 3.86 4.93
N TRP A 200 -16.41 3.91 3.87
CA TRP A 200 -17.10 5.13 3.41
C TRP A 200 -18.58 4.91 3.05
N THR A 201 -19.39 5.97 3.17
CA THR A 201 -20.86 5.89 3.13
C THR A 201 -21.45 5.87 1.73
N TYR A 202 -20.72 6.32 0.71
CA TYR A 202 -21.23 6.36 -0.67
C TYR A 202 -21.70 4.98 -1.15
N ARG A 203 -22.84 4.96 -1.83
CA ARG A 203 -23.45 3.78 -2.43
C ARG A 203 -23.85 4.10 -3.87
N ASP A 204 -23.30 3.35 -4.82
CA ASP A 204 -23.79 3.35 -6.19
C ASP A 204 -25.09 2.54 -6.27
N GLU A 205 -26.10 3.08 -6.97
CA GLU A 205 -27.37 2.41 -7.30
C GLU A 205 -27.15 1.11 -8.10
N ASN A 206 -26.00 0.97 -8.76
CA ASN A 206 -25.61 -0.20 -9.56
C ASN A 206 -24.62 -1.15 -8.87
N GLY A 207 -24.40 -0.98 -7.56
CA GLY A 207 -23.88 -2.07 -6.71
C GLY A 207 -22.38 -2.20 -6.58
N PHE A 208 -21.60 -1.11 -6.58
CA PHE A 208 -20.25 -1.20 -6.01
C PHE A 208 -20.29 -1.01 -4.49
N GLU A 209 -20.41 -2.12 -3.75
CA GLU A 209 -20.39 -2.19 -2.28
C GLU A 209 -18.97 -2.01 -1.68
N GLY A 210 -18.13 -1.14 -2.25
CA GLY A 210 -16.71 -1.05 -1.88
C GLY A 210 -16.44 -0.52 -0.46
N GLY A 211 -17.39 0.22 0.12
CA GLY A 211 -17.19 0.94 1.39
C GLY A 211 -17.56 0.15 2.66
N GLN A 212 -18.08 -1.07 2.56
CA GLN A 212 -18.53 -1.85 3.73
C GLN A 212 -17.36 -2.42 4.53
N LEU A 213 -17.53 -2.65 5.83
CA LEU A 213 -16.50 -3.29 6.66
C LEU A 213 -16.44 -4.79 6.37
N GLU A 214 -15.25 -5.32 6.07
CA GLU A 214 -15.06 -6.73 5.72
C GLU A 214 -14.83 -7.58 6.97
N GLU A 215 -14.50 -8.87 6.80
CA GLU A 215 -13.96 -9.69 7.89
C GLU A 215 -12.70 -9.02 8.46
N CYS A 216 -12.53 -9.03 9.79
CA CYS A 216 -11.36 -8.41 10.40
C CYS A 216 -10.17 -9.36 10.33
N GLU A 217 -9.03 -8.89 9.84
CA GLU A 217 -7.79 -9.64 9.95
C GLU A 217 -7.19 -9.47 11.36
N THR A 218 -6.84 -10.58 12.01
CA THR A 218 -6.18 -10.61 13.33
C THR A 218 -5.11 -11.71 13.39
N LEU A 219 -4.42 -11.79 14.52
CA LEU A 219 -3.44 -12.83 14.78
C LEU A 219 -4.09 -14.20 15.02
N ASN A 220 -3.60 -15.20 14.31
CA ASN A 220 -3.92 -16.60 14.56
C ASN A 220 -3.12 -17.14 15.76
N ALA A 221 -3.15 -18.46 16.00
CA ALA A 221 -2.44 -19.08 17.12
C ALA A 221 -0.90 -18.86 17.06
N LEU A 222 -0.30 -18.83 15.87
CA LEU A 222 1.13 -18.53 15.69
C LEU A 222 1.40 -17.05 15.99
N GLY A 223 0.58 -16.14 15.46
CA GLY A 223 0.70 -14.71 15.73
C GLY A 223 0.54 -14.38 17.22
N LYS A 224 -0.44 -14.96 17.90
CA LYS A 224 -0.61 -14.80 19.36
C LYS A 224 0.58 -15.36 20.15
N GLN A 225 1.17 -16.47 19.69
CA GLN A 225 2.41 -17.00 20.27
C GLN A 225 3.59 -16.02 20.08
N LEU A 226 3.71 -15.39 18.91
CA LEU A 226 4.69 -14.35 18.65
C LEU A 226 4.52 -13.17 19.63
N PHE A 227 3.31 -12.62 19.75
CA PHE A 227 3.03 -11.45 20.61
C PHE A 227 3.07 -11.77 22.13
N SER A 228 3.12 -13.05 22.51
CA SER A 228 3.45 -13.43 23.90
C SER A 228 4.93 -13.28 24.25
N LYS A 229 5.81 -13.20 23.23
CA LYS A 229 7.27 -13.09 23.38
C LYS A 229 7.79 -11.72 22.97
N PHE A 230 7.09 -11.05 22.05
CA PHE A 230 7.47 -9.78 21.46
C PHE A 230 6.35 -8.76 21.62
N ASN A 231 6.66 -7.47 21.50
CA ASN A 231 5.65 -6.42 21.43
C ASN A 231 5.39 -6.02 19.98
N GLU A 232 4.46 -5.08 19.75
CA GLU A 232 4.02 -4.68 18.41
C GLU A 232 5.13 -4.11 17.53
N TYR A 233 6.26 -3.67 18.10
CA TYR A 233 7.40 -3.14 17.35
C TYR A 233 8.52 -4.18 17.18
N THR A 234 8.73 -5.05 18.17
CA THR A 234 9.78 -6.07 18.12
C THR A 234 9.34 -7.34 17.40
N ALA A 235 8.03 -7.60 17.29
CA ALA A 235 7.49 -8.76 16.58
C ALA A 235 7.80 -8.76 15.08
N TRP A 236 8.10 -7.57 14.52
CA TRP A 236 8.28 -7.36 13.08
C TRP A 236 9.68 -6.84 12.71
N THR A 237 10.54 -6.59 13.71
CA THR A 237 11.89 -6.07 13.47
C THR A 237 12.88 -7.23 13.36
N PRO A 238 13.66 -7.35 12.26
CA PRO A 238 14.66 -8.42 12.10
C PRO A 238 15.53 -8.64 13.33
N SER A 239 15.57 -9.87 13.84
CA SER A 239 16.37 -10.24 15.01
C SER A 239 16.70 -11.74 15.00
N GLU A 240 17.76 -12.12 15.72
CA GLU A 240 18.15 -13.53 15.84
C GLU A 240 17.04 -14.35 16.54
N GLU A 241 16.33 -13.75 17.49
CA GLU A 241 15.20 -14.37 18.17
C GLU A 241 14.02 -14.63 17.22
N LEU A 242 13.71 -13.70 16.31
CA LEU A 242 12.69 -13.92 15.27
C LEU A 242 13.13 -14.98 14.27
N ARG A 243 14.40 -14.95 13.84
CA ARG A 243 14.96 -15.99 12.97
C ARG A 243 14.85 -17.37 13.61
N ALA A 244 15.24 -17.51 14.88
CA ALA A 244 15.14 -18.75 15.64
C ALA A 244 13.67 -19.19 15.80
N PHE A 245 12.76 -18.24 16.09
CA PHE A 245 11.32 -18.50 16.17
C PHE A 245 10.76 -19.03 14.84
N ALA A 246 11.14 -18.44 13.70
CA ALA A 246 10.73 -18.91 12.38
C ALA A 246 11.20 -20.34 12.13
N ILE A 247 12.50 -20.62 12.31
CA ILE A 247 13.10 -21.96 12.10
C ILE A 247 12.43 -23.01 13.00
N GLU A 248 12.16 -22.68 14.27
CA GLU A 248 11.49 -23.57 15.21
C GLU A 248 10.06 -23.91 14.76
N ASN A 249 9.31 -22.92 14.27
CA ASN A 249 7.93 -23.12 13.85
C ASN A 249 7.81 -23.80 12.47
N ILE A 250 8.79 -23.63 11.58
CA ILE A 250 8.92 -24.44 10.36
C ILE A 250 9.11 -25.92 10.72
N LYS A 251 10.03 -26.23 11.65
CA LYS A 251 10.26 -27.61 12.12
C LYS A 251 9.00 -28.24 12.73
N LYS A 252 8.17 -27.42 13.38
CA LYS A 252 6.88 -27.81 13.96
C LYS A 252 5.73 -27.83 12.94
N LYS A 253 5.98 -27.53 11.67
CA LYS A 253 4.97 -27.42 10.59
C LYS A 253 3.84 -26.43 10.89
N LYS A 254 4.19 -25.33 11.58
CA LYS A 254 3.28 -24.20 11.86
C LYS A 254 3.48 -23.03 10.90
N ILE A 255 4.59 -23.01 10.18
CA ILE A 255 4.92 -22.07 9.11
C ILE A 255 5.15 -22.90 7.87
N ASP A 256 4.53 -22.51 6.76
CA ASP A 256 4.87 -23.06 5.46
C ASP A 256 6.15 -22.43 4.91
N ASP A 257 7.06 -23.26 4.43
CA ASP A 257 8.36 -22.84 3.91
C ASP A 257 8.38 -22.87 2.38
N ASP A 258 7.38 -22.21 1.78
CA ASP A 258 7.07 -22.27 0.35
C ASP A 258 8.21 -21.81 -0.56
N PHE A 259 9.02 -20.86 -0.08
CA PHE A 259 10.14 -20.29 -0.83
C PHE A 259 11.51 -20.81 -0.38
N GLY A 260 11.55 -21.81 0.51
CA GLY A 260 12.79 -22.46 0.94
C GLY A 260 13.68 -21.57 1.82
N TYR A 261 13.09 -20.77 2.70
CA TYR A 261 13.73 -19.91 3.69
C TYR A 261 14.89 -20.60 4.42
N VAL A 262 14.73 -21.87 4.83
CA VAL A 262 15.79 -22.60 5.56
C VAL A 262 17.05 -22.83 4.72
N LYS A 263 16.97 -22.69 3.39
CA LYS A 263 18.09 -22.84 2.46
C LYS A 263 18.87 -21.56 2.23
N PHE A 264 18.34 -20.40 2.64
CA PHE A 264 19.04 -19.13 2.52
C PHE A 264 20.24 -19.05 3.47
N ASP A 265 21.16 -18.14 3.14
CA ASP A 265 22.23 -17.76 4.03
C ASP A 265 21.69 -17.06 5.30
N TYR A 266 22.56 -16.91 6.29
CA TYR A 266 22.20 -16.37 7.60
C TYR A 266 21.62 -14.95 7.52
N ASP A 267 22.23 -14.06 6.72
CA ASP A 267 21.83 -12.65 6.65
C ASP A 267 20.47 -12.50 5.96
N THR A 268 20.26 -13.28 4.89
CA THR A 268 18.97 -13.35 4.21
C THR A 268 17.88 -13.91 5.13
N GLN A 269 18.18 -14.96 5.90
CA GLN A 269 17.25 -15.49 6.90
C GLN A 269 16.90 -14.42 7.94
N LEU A 270 17.90 -13.77 8.53
CA LEU A 270 17.71 -12.74 9.53
C LEU A 270 16.76 -11.63 9.04
N ARG A 271 17.00 -11.15 7.81
CA ARG A 271 16.22 -10.09 7.18
C ARG A 271 14.78 -10.52 6.86
N LEU A 272 14.57 -11.75 6.37
CA LEU A 272 13.27 -12.23 5.89
C LEU A 272 12.40 -12.90 6.96
N ALA A 273 12.93 -13.13 8.17
CA ALA A 273 12.17 -13.78 9.24
C ALA A 273 10.83 -13.09 9.54
N PRO A 274 10.74 -11.74 9.66
CA PRO A 274 9.47 -11.06 9.92
C PRO A 274 8.44 -11.31 8.81
N GLU A 275 8.84 -11.18 7.54
CA GLU A 275 7.96 -11.37 6.39
C GLU A 275 7.43 -12.80 6.32
N LEU A 276 8.30 -13.80 6.54
CA LEU A 276 7.90 -15.21 6.56
C LEU A 276 6.85 -15.47 7.65
N ILE A 277 7.10 -14.96 8.86
CA ILE A 277 6.18 -15.12 9.99
C ILE A 277 4.86 -14.42 9.67
N ALA A 278 4.90 -13.19 9.16
CA ALA A 278 3.72 -12.41 8.80
C ALA A 278 2.81 -13.16 7.83
N ARG A 279 3.35 -13.77 6.77
CA ARG A 279 2.59 -14.59 5.80
C ARG A 279 1.84 -15.77 6.43
N ASN A 280 2.20 -16.18 7.66
CA ASN A 280 1.64 -17.33 8.36
C ASN A 280 0.96 -16.96 9.69
N ALA A 281 0.97 -15.69 10.10
CA ALA A 281 0.58 -15.27 11.46
C ALA A 281 -0.85 -14.72 11.57
N PHE A 282 -1.56 -14.54 10.45
CA PHE A 282 -2.87 -13.91 10.41
C PHE A 282 -4.01 -14.90 10.12
N THR A 283 -5.23 -14.48 10.44
CA THR A 283 -6.51 -15.14 10.15
C THR A 283 -7.60 -14.08 10.10
N GLY A 284 -8.67 -14.35 9.36
CA GLY A 284 -9.92 -13.60 9.47
C GLY A 284 -10.69 -13.95 10.74
N PHE A 285 -11.50 -13.01 11.23
CA PHE A 285 -12.62 -13.27 12.13
C PHE A 285 -13.75 -12.26 11.95
N ASP A 286 -14.99 -12.73 12.11
CA ASP A 286 -16.18 -11.89 12.14
C ASP A 286 -16.20 -11.04 13.41
N CYS A 287 -16.45 -9.73 13.26
CA CYS A 287 -16.51 -8.85 14.40
C CYS A 287 -17.53 -7.71 14.22
N SER A 288 -17.80 -7.03 15.34
CA SER A 288 -18.34 -5.68 15.29
C SER A 288 -17.19 -4.68 15.29
N TRP A 289 -17.49 -3.46 14.89
CA TRP A 289 -16.53 -2.38 14.73
C TRP A 289 -16.97 -1.13 15.49
N TYR A 290 -16.03 -0.40 16.07
CA TYR A 290 -16.25 0.95 16.60
C TYR A 290 -15.63 1.99 15.69
N PHE A 291 -16.35 3.07 15.44
CA PHE A 291 -15.81 4.23 14.72
C PHE A 291 -14.76 4.96 15.56
N VAL A 292 -13.68 5.38 14.92
CA VAL A 292 -12.61 6.16 15.56
C VAL A 292 -12.46 7.49 14.83
N GLU A 293 -12.79 8.58 15.51
CA GLU A 293 -12.65 9.94 15.01
C GLU A 293 -11.21 10.45 15.20
N LEU A 294 -10.64 11.04 14.15
CA LEU A 294 -9.44 11.87 14.24
C LEU A 294 -9.82 13.23 14.84
N VAL A 295 -9.23 13.60 15.98
CA VAL A 295 -9.49 14.90 16.61
C VAL A 295 -8.57 15.94 15.97
N ASP A 296 -9.15 16.83 15.18
CA ASP A 296 -8.40 17.79 14.37
C ASP A 296 -7.49 18.70 15.21
N GLY A 297 -6.24 18.86 14.75
CA GLY A 297 -5.21 19.68 15.40
C GLY A 297 -4.70 19.21 16.77
N GLU A 298 -5.27 18.13 17.34
CA GLU A 298 -4.86 17.60 18.63
C GLU A 298 -3.90 16.40 18.48
N PHE A 299 -2.95 16.30 19.40
CA PHE A 299 -1.97 15.20 19.44
C PHE A 299 -2.06 14.49 20.80
N GLU A 300 -1.64 13.24 20.83
CA GLU A 300 -1.49 12.47 22.05
C GLU A 300 -0.40 13.06 22.95
N ASP A 301 -0.62 12.98 24.26
CA ASP A 301 0.34 13.40 25.31
C ASP A 301 1.54 12.45 25.43
#